data_AF-A0A2V9BP04-F1
#
_entry.id   AF-A0A2V9BP04-F1
#
_cell.length_a   1.000
_cell.length_b   1.000
_cell.length_c   1.000
_cell.angle_alpha   90.00
_cell.angle_beta   90.00
_cell.angle_gamma   90.00
#
_symmetry.space_group_name_H-M   'P 1'
#
loop_
_entity.id
_entity.type
_entity.pdbx_description
1 polymer ?
#
loop_
_entity_poly.entity_id
_entity_poly.type
_entity_poly.pdbx_seq_one_letter_code
_entity_poly.pdbx_strand_id
1 'polypeptide(L)'
;HAMKFGIDFRRVDVKSFFVPTIRGRLSYPTLQNFVDDVASVADINQALPGGATINHYRWYDYYFFWQDTWSVWPTFSLTYGLRYEAPGNALASLYPLNDSIVGTNGGGSGFLLSPRPGRDLNDFQPRVGFSWNPRFNNGGLLGRLTGSDKLVVRGGYARTNDYAFINLALNVASSFPFLAASSRGPLANAFTQLPQTVPNLSDPSKVALLTRTVLGGDFRSPDAEQFSLEIQRQIKANSIFRVGYVGTKGTGLFQTLDGNPRTLCSAVPITVNAKTGAITPLGCPRVNPTLGVIRLRANAGSSIYHSLQISYDRRFANGLTAGAHYTWSAFIDSSSDTFNPSARGEVAIAQQSFNLRADRGRSTYDRPQRLSANIVYELPFFRGQSGFTGHVVGGWQIASFLTFQSGSPWSPLNGVDPTNALGGIDGLVGSAIRPDLNTSLNVFGMSSADVLKNGGAALFKQLAGCTQIGTSLT
;
A
#
# COMPACT_ATOMS: atom_id res chain seq x y z
N HIS A 1 -24.33 -12.97 -29.94
CA HIS A 1 -23.85 -13.24 -28.57
C HIS A 1 -22.53 -13.98 -28.64
N ALA A 2 -21.67 -13.77 -27.65
CA ALA A 2 -20.42 -14.50 -27.47
C ALA A 2 -20.22 -14.70 -25.96
N MET A 3 -20.46 -15.92 -25.50
CA MET A 3 -20.44 -16.26 -24.08
C MET A 3 -19.11 -16.91 -23.69
N LYS A 4 -18.66 -16.64 -22.47
CA LYS A 4 -17.47 -17.25 -21.85
C LYS A 4 -17.78 -17.59 -20.40
N PHE A 5 -17.26 -18.72 -19.95
CA PHE A 5 -17.29 -19.11 -18.54
C PHE A 5 -16.01 -19.86 -18.21
N GLY A 6 -15.70 -19.95 -16.92
CA GLY A 6 -14.55 -20.72 -16.48
C GLY A 6 -14.53 -20.89 -14.97
N ILE A 7 -13.82 -21.93 -14.58
CA ILE A 7 -13.62 -22.33 -13.18
C ILE A 7 -12.12 -22.54 -12.97
N ASP A 8 -11.62 -22.19 -11.79
CA ASP A 8 -10.24 -22.42 -11.39
C ASP A 8 -10.20 -22.82 -9.91
N PHE A 9 -9.52 -23.92 -9.63
CA PHE A 9 -9.33 -24.49 -8.29
C PHE A 9 -7.84 -24.55 -8.03
N ARG A 10 -7.39 -23.86 -6.99
CA ARG A 10 -5.97 -23.85 -6.62
C ARG A 10 -5.79 -24.45 -5.25
N ARG A 11 -4.75 -25.27 -5.12
CA ARG A 11 -4.18 -25.66 -3.84
C ARG A 11 -2.82 -24.98 -3.73
N VAL A 12 -2.60 -24.25 -2.65
CA VAL A 12 -1.33 -23.59 -2.39
C VAL A 12 -0.71 -24.21 -1.15
N ASP A 13 0.55 -24.64 -1.26
CA ASP A 13 1.36 -25.12 -0.16
C ASP A 13 2.60 -24.21 -0.05
N VAL A 14 2.82 -23.62 1.13
CA VAL A 14 4.00 -22.78 1.40
C VAL A 14 4.73 -23.30 2.62
N LYS A 15 6.01 -23.62 2.44
CA LYS A 15 6.95 -23.87 3.53
C LYS A 15 7.76 -22.59 3.77
N SER A 16 7.62 -22.00 4.95
CA SER A 16 8.19 -20.69 5.26
C SER A 16 9.25 -20.75 6.35
N PHE A 17 10.38 -20.07 6.08
CA PHE A 17 11.50 -19.85 7.00
C PHE A 17 11.57 -18.38 7.44
N PHE A 18 10.46 -17.63 7.32
CA PHE A 18 10.42 -16.17 7.48
C PHE A 18 10.59 -15.67 8.92
N VAL A 19 10.99 -16.51 9.87
CA VAL A 19 11.10 -16.08 11.26
C VAL A 19 12.33 -15.18 11.43
N PRO A 20 12.18 -13.87 11.72
CA PRO A 20 13.31 -12.95 11.81
C PRO A 20 14.12 -13.23 13.08
N THR A 21 15.43 -12.95 13.03
CA THR A 21 16.35 -12.96 14.19
C THR A 21 16.32 -14.22 15.08
N ILE A 22 15.96 -15.39 14.53
CA ILE A 22 15.97 -16.67 15.28
C ILE A 22 17.37 -17.12 15.73
N ARG A 23 18.40 -16.65 15.04
CA ARG A 23 19.81 -16.90 15.39
C ARG A 23 20.41 -15.78 16.23
N GLY A 24 19.61 -14.79 16.61
CA GLY A 24 20.07 -13.58 17.27
C GLY A 24 20.54 -12.49 16.29
N ARG A 25 20.60 -11.26 16.80
CA ARG A 25 21.22 -10.08 16.19
C ARG A 25 22.06 -9.40 17.27
N LEU A 26 23.32 -9.18 16.97
CA LEU A 26 24.25 -8.45 17.83
C LEU A 26 24.71 -7.18 17.10
N SER A 27 24.75 -6.05 17.81
CA SER A 27 25.28 -4.78 17.30
C SER A 27 26.37 -4.26 18.21
N TYR A 28 27.51 -3.90 17.61
CA TYR A 28 28.68 -3.36 18.30
C TYR A 28 28.99 -1.99 17.70
N PRO A 29 28.73 -0.88 18.43
CA PRO A 29 28.95 0.47 17.92
C PRO A 29 30.41 0.82 17.66
N THR A 30 31.34 0.10 18.26
CA THR A 30 32.79 0.31 18.13
C THR A 30 33.50 -1.02 17.95
N LEU A 31 34.70 -0.98 17.35
CA LEU A 31 35.56 -2.15 17.26
C LEU A 31 35.93 -2.68 18.65
N GLN A 32 36.16 -1.80 19.63
CA GLN A 32 36.49 -2.21 20.99
C GLN A 32 35.35 -3.01 21.62
N ASN A 33 34.10 -2.56 21.49
CA ASN A 33 32.94 -3.30 21.98
C ASN A 33 32.80 -4.68 21.30
N PHE A 34 33.18 -4.79 20.02
CA PHE A 34 33.20 -6.06 19.32
C PHE A 34 34.28 -7.00 19.86
N VAL A 35 35.50 -6.50 20.08
CA VAL A 35 36.61 -7.26 20.65
C VAL A 35 36.30 -7.73 22.07
N ASP A 36 35.68 -6.87 22.88
CA ASP A 36 35.29 -7.18 24.27
C ASP A 36 33.97 -7.99 24.35
N ASP A 37 33.34 -8.30 23.22
CA ASP A 37 32.01 -8.92 23.09
C ASP A 37 30.93 -8.26 23.98
N VAL A 38 30.93 -6.92 23.99
CA VAL A 38 29.92 -6.10 24.67
C VAL A 38 28.98 -5.50 23.62
N ALA A 39 27.92 -6.23 23.29
CA ALA A 39 26.93 -5.77 22.32
C ALA A 39 26.04 -4.68 22.92
N SER A 40 25.83 -3.59 22.20
CA SER A 40 24.87 -2.54 22.61
C SER A 40 23.43 -2.94 22.35
N VAL A 41 23.21 -3.80 21.35
CA VAL A 41 21.92 -4.42 21.02
C VAL A 41 22.15 -5.91 20.88
N ALA A 42 21.41 -6.71 21.63
CA ALA A 42 21.38 -8.17 21.51
C ALA A 42 19.93 -8.66 21.51
N ASP A 43 19.40 -8.95 20.33
CA ASP A 43 18.01 -9.36 20.12
C ASP A 43 17.93 -10.80 19.62
N ILE A 44 17.05 -11.61 20.18
CA ILE A 44 16.77 -12.96 19.69
C ILE A 44 15.27 -13.23 19.71
N ASN A 45 14.76 -13.83 18.65
CA ASN A 45 13.39 -14.34 18.60
C ASN A 45 13.38 -15.85 18.84
N GLN A 46 12.51 -16.30 19.73
CA GLN A 46 12.39 -17.71 20.07
C GLN A 46 10.97 -18.20 19.86
N ALA A 47 10.84 -19.38 19.25
CA ALA A 47 9.57 -20.12 19.20
C ALA A 47 9.12 -20.45 20.62
N LEU A 48 7.84 -20.19 20.89
CA LEU A 48 7.25 -20.59 22.17
C LEU A 48 7.20 -22.12 22.28
N PRO A 49 7.17 -22.68 23.50
CA PRO A 49 6.90 -24.10 23.71
C PRO A 49 5.62 -24.53 22.97
N GLY A 50 5.69 -25.63 22.23
CA GLY A 50 4.60 -26.11 21.36
C GLY A 50 4.53 -25.44 19.98
N GLY A 51 5.40 -24.46 19.71
CA GLY A 51 5.51 -23.74 18.44
C GLY A 51 6.55 -24.33 17.47
N ALA A 52 6.79 -23.63 16.36
CA ALA A 52 7.72 -24.05 15.31
C ALA A 52 8.51 -22.87 14.74
N THR A 53 9.74 -23.11 14.29
CA THR A 53 10.57 -22.13 13.56
C THR A 53 10.38 -22.20 12.04
N ILE A 54 9.74 -23.27 11.55
CA ILE A 54 9.35 -23.44 10.15
C ILE A 54 7.84 -23.61 10.11
N ASN A 55 7.17 -22.70 9.43
CA ASN A 55 5.72 -22.70 9.31
C ASN A 55 5.29 -23.32 7.98
N HIS A 56 4.21 -24.10 8.02
CA HIS A 56 3.61 -24.72 6.84
C HIS A 56 2.21 -24.14 6.65
N TYR A 57 1.99 -23.52 5.51
CA TYR A 57 0.71 -22.95 5.15
C TYR A 57 0.10 -23.76 4.02
N ARG A 58 -1.19 -24.06 4.14
CA ARG A 58 -1.98 -24.70 3.10
C ARG A 58 -3.34 -24.05 3.03
N TRP A 59 -3.76 -23.68 1.82
CA TRP A 59 -5.11 -23.21 1.58
C TRP A 59 -5.56 -23.56 0.16
N TYR A 60 -6.85 -23.35 -0.08
CA TYR A 60 -7.51 -23.65 -1.33
C TYR A 60 -8.26 -22.42 -1.82
N ASP A 61 -8.08 -22.06 -3.08
CA ASP A 61 -8.80 -20.97 -3.72
C ASP A 61 -9.79 -21.51 -4.74
N TYR A 62 -10.95 -20.86 -4.84
CA TYR A 62 -12.01 -21.22 -5.78
C TYR A 62 -12.45 -20.00 -6.57
N TYR A 63 -12.45 -20.11 -7.89
CA TYR A 63 -12.81 -19.01 -8.78
C TYR A 63 -13.80 -19.47 -9.84
N PHE A 64 -14.81 -18.65 -10.08
CA PHE A 64 -15.84 -18.90 -11.08
C PHE A 64 -16.11 -17.60 -11.82
N PHE A 65 -16.27 -17.65 -13.14
CA PHE A 65 -16.75 -16.50 -13.89
C PHE A 65 -17.68 -16.91 -15.03
N TRP A 66 -18.56 -15.97 -15.38
CA TRP A 66 -19.38 -16.00 -16.57
C TRP A 66 -19.45 -14.60 -17.18
N GLN A 67 -19.47 -14.53 -18.51
CA GLN A 67 -19.54 -13.30 -19.28
C GLN A 67 -20.29 -13.54 -20.60
N ASP A 68 -21.12 -12.57 -21.01
CA ASP A 68 -21.71 -12.50 -22.35
C ASP A 68 -21.34 -11.18 -23.02
N THR A 69 -20.95 -11.25 -24.30
CA THR A 69 -20.83 -10.11 -25.19
C THR A 69 -21.96 -10.17 -26.23
N TRP A 70 -22.89 -9.23 -26.10
CA TRP A 70 -24.06 -9.11 -26.94
C TRP A 70 -23.95 -7.90 -27.87
N SER A 71 -23.87 -8.15 -29.17
CA SER A 71 -24.13 -7.13 -30.20
C SER A 71 -25.63 -6.88 -30.29
N VAL A 72 -26.15 -5.94 -29.49
CA VAL A 72 -27.58 -5.62 -29.39
C VAL A 72 -28.11 -5.11 -30.74
N TRP A 73 -27.32 -4.30 -31.43
CA TRP A 73 -27.56 -3.86 -32.81
C TRP A 73 -26.20 -3.55 -33.50
N PRO A 74 -26.14 -3.31 -34.82
CA PRO A 74 -24.88 -3.30 -35.59
C PRO A 74 -23.79 -2.32 -35.13
N THR A 75 -24.15 -1.35 -34.28
CA THR A 75 -23.24 -0.31 -33.78
C THR A 75 -23.10 -0.29 -32.26
N PHE A 76 -23.81 -1.16 -31.53
CA PHE A 76 -23.76 -1.21 -30.08
C PHE A 76 -23.53 -2.63 -29.62
N SER A 77 -22.48 -2.78 -28.81
CA SER A 77 -22.17 -4.03 -28.12
C SER A 77 -22.16 -3.80 -26.63
N LEU A 78 -22.86 -4.66 -25.90
CA LEU A 78 -22.89 -4.73 -24.44
C LEU A 78 -22.09 -5.95 -24.01
N THR A 79 -21.22 -5.81 -23.03
CA THR A 79 -20.53 -6.92 -22.37
C THR A 79 -20.86 -6.87 -20.89
N TYR A 80 -21.33 -7.97 -20.34
CA TYR A 80 -21.68 -8.06 -18.94
C TYR A 80 -21.31 -9.43 -18.40
N GLY A 81 -20.96 -9.48 -17.13
CA GLY A 81 -20.48 -10.70 -16.51
C GLY A 81 -20.41 -10.60 -14.99
N LEU A 82 -20.24 -11.75 -14.37
CA LEU A 82 -20.07 -11.90 -12.94
C LEU A 82 -18.91 -12.85 -12.71
N ARG A 83 -18.03 -12.46 -11.80
CA ARG A 83 -17.01 -13.34 -11.24
C ARG A 83 -17.28 -13.50 -9.75
N TYR A 84 -17.15 -14.73 -9.26
CA TYR A 84 -17.18 -15.06 -7.85
C TYR A 84 -15.83 -15.65 -7.47
N GLU A 85 -15.26 -15.13 -6.39
CA GLU A 85 -14.05 -15.67 -5.81
C GLU A 85 -14.32 -16.09 -4.36
N ALA A 86 -13.70 -17.17 -3.95
CA ALA A 86 -13.55 -17.52 -2.56
C ALA A 86 -12.04 -17.71 -2.36
N PRO A 87 -11.30 -16.69 -1.91
CA PRO A 87 -9.88 -16.86 -1.61
C PRO A 87 -9.71 -17.77 -0.40
N GLY A 88 -8.61 -18.52 -0.34
CA GLY A 88 -8.23 -19.32 0.81
C GLY A 88 -7.73 -18.46 1.96
N ASN A 89 -7.83 -18.98 3.19
CA ASN A 89 -7.34 -18.30 4.39
C ASN A 89 -6.00 -18.90 4.83
N ALA A 90 -4.90 -18.25 4.45
CA ALA A 90 -3.57 -18.69 4.86
C ALA A 90 -3.37 -18.64 6.39
N LEU A 91 -3.98 -17.66 7.09
CA LEU A 91 -3.87 -17.53 8.54
C LEU A 91 -4.42 -18.78 9.26
N ALA A 92 -5.44 -19.43 8.70
CA ALA A 92 -6.04 -20.63 9.29
C ALA A 92 -5.06 -21.80 9.44
N SER A 93 -3.98 -21.84 8.65
CA SER A 93 -2.91 -22.83 8.82
C SER A 93 -2.14 -22.69 10.13
N LEU A 94 -2.20 -21.52 10.77
CA LEU A 94 -1.55 -21.27 12.06
C LEU A 94 -2.41 -21.66 13.26
N TYR A 95 -3.71 -21.93 13.09
CA TYR A 95 -4.60 -22.22 14.21
C TYR A 95 -4.22 -23.50 14.96
N PRO A 96 -3.95 -24.64 14.28
CA PRO A 96 -3.51 -25.85 14.99
C PRO A 96 -2.16 -25.66 15.70
N LEU A 97 -1.25 -24.88 15.10
CA LEU A 97 0.03 -24.55 15.73
C LEU A 97 -0.18 -23.70 16.99
N ASN A 98 -1.09 -22.73 16.95
CA ASN A 98 -1.42 -21.93 18.12
C ASN A 98 -2.13 -22.76 19.20
N ASP A 99 -3.01 -23.69 18.84
CA ASP A 99 -3.66 -24.60 19.80
C ASP A 99 -2.62 -25.48 20.53
N SER A 100 -1.59 -25.97 19.82
CA SER A 100 -0.44 -26.67 20.39
C SER A 100 0.33 -25.80 21.40
N ILE A 101 0.57 -24.52 21.07
CA ILE A 101 1.22 -23.56 21.98
C ILE A 101 0.36 -23.35 23.21
N VAL A 102 -0.94 -23.09 23.06
CA VAL A 102 -1.86 -22.89 24.18
C VAL A 102 -1.87 -24.11 25.11
N GLY A 103 -1.97 -25.32 24.55
CA GLY A 103 -1.95 -26.56 25.32
C GLY A 103 -0.64 -26.79 26.09
N THR A 104 0.50 -26.51 25.44
CA THR A 104 1.83 -26.67 26.06
C THR A 104 2.09 -25.65 27.16
N ASN A 105 1.48 -24.46 27.07
CA ASN A 105 1.65 -23.36 28.03
C ASN A 105 0.46 -23.28 29.02
N GLY A 106 -0.07 -24.44 29.44
CA GLY A 106 -1.06 -24.55 30.52
C GLY A 106 -2.46 -24.04 30.20
N GLY A 107 -2.82 -23.90 28.93
CA GLY A 107 -4.16 -23.47 28.50
C GLY A 107 -4.46 -21.99 28.70
N GLY A 108 -3.44 -21.16 29.01
CA GLY A 108 -3.63 -19.74 29.30
C GLY A 108 -4.17 -18.96 28.08
N SER A 109 -5.26 -18.22 28.28
CA SER A 109 -5.88 -17.37 27.24
C SER A 109 -4.92 -16.30 26.68
N GLY A 110 -3.90 -15.93 27.45
CA GLY A 110 -2.83 -15.05 27.00
C GLY A 110 -2.10 -15.56 25.76
N PHE A 111 -1.98 -16.87 25.56
CA PHE A 111 -1.30 -17.49 24.40
C PHE A 111 -2.22 -17.70 23.19
N LEU A 112 -3.52 -17.38 23.32
CA LEU A 112 -4.47 -17.57 22.24
C LEU A 112 -4.28 -16.49 21.16
N LEU A 113 -4.11 -16.92 19.91
CA LEU A 113 -4.29 -16.04 18.76
C LEU A 113 -5.77 -15.73 18.63
N SER A 114 -6.12 -14.47 18.89
CA SER A 114 -7.46 -13.94 18.73
C SER A 114 -7.40 -12.52 18.15
N PRO A 115 -8.25 -12.18 17.18
CA PRO A 115 -9.29 -13.03 16.57
C PRO A 115 -8.73 -14.04 15.55
N ARG A 116 -9.57 -15.00 15.17
CA ARG A 116 -9.31 -16.00 14.12
C ARG A 116 -10.32 -15.80 12.97
N PRO A 117 -10.09 -14.82 12.06
CA PRO A 117 -11.03 -14.53 10.99
C PRO A 117 -11.27 -15.75 10.11
N GLY A 118 -12.51 -15.91 9.65
CA GLY A 118 -12.93 -17.00 8.77
C GLY A 118 -12.40 -16.82 7.34
N ARG A 119 -12.80 -17.74 6.46
CA ARG A 119 -12.61 -17.55 5.03
C ARG A 119 -13.56 -16.47 4.53
N ASP A 120 -13.08 -15.59 3.66
CA ASP A 120 -13.95 -14.66 2.95
C ASP A 120 -14.73 -15.37 1.84
N LEU A 121 -16.03 -15.12 1.80
CA LEU A 121 -16.99 -15.73 0.88
C LEU A 121 -17.84 -14.69 0.15
N ASN A 122 -17.55 -13.39 0.32
CA ASN A 122 -18.39 -12.31 -0.20
C ASN A 122 -17.83 -11.59 -1.45
N ASP A 123 -16.81 -12.16 -2.12
CA ASP A 123 -16.15 -11.57 -3.28
C ASP A 123 -16.92 -11.76 -4.59
N PHE A 124 -18.04 -11.04 -4.71
CA PHE A 124 -18.78 -10.90 -5.97
C PHE A 124 -18.27 -9.71 -6.78
N GLN A 125 -17.87 -10.00 -8.01
CA GLN A 125 -17.19 -9.08 -8.93
C GLN A 125 -18.02 -8.88 -10.21
N PRO A 126 -19.11 -8.10 -10.15
CA PRO A 126 -19.88 -7.73 -11.34
C PRO A 126 -19.07 -6.85 -12.28
N ARG A 127 -19.28 -7.06 -13.58
CA ARG A 127 -18.66 -6.26 -14.65
C ARG A 127 -19.69 -5.96 -15.72
N VAL A 128 -19.72 -4.72 -16.18
CA VAL A 128 -20.54 -4.27 -17.30
C VAL A 128 -19.75 -3.27 -18.13
N GLY A 129 -19.82 -3.37 -19.44
CA GLY A 129 -19.17 -2.45 -20.35
C GLY A 129 -19.91 -2.38 -21.66
N PHE A 130 -19.76 -1.28 -22.38
CA PHE A 130 -20.37 -1.09 -23.67
C PHE A 130 -19.39 -0.47 -24.66
N SER A 131 -19.66 -0.69 -25.95
CA SER A 131 -19.01 -0.02 -27.06
C SER A 131 -20.08 0.40 -28.06
N TRP A 132 -20.09 1.68 -28.40
CA TRP A 132 -21.08 2.30 -29.26
C TRP A 132 -20.43 3.12 -30.36
N ASN A 133 -20.79 2.86 -31.62
CA ASN A 133 -20.48 3.71 -32.76
C ASN A 133 -21.75 4.50 -33.15
N PRO A 134 -21.92 5.73 -32.67
CA PRO A 134 -23.08 6.52 -33.05
C PRO A 134 -22.93 7.01 -34.49
N ARG A 135 -23.68 6.39 -35.41
CA ARG A 135 -23.71 6.78 -36.82
C ARG A 135 -24.66 7.96 -37.01
N PHE A 136 -24.12 9.10 -37.42
CA PHE A 136 -24.89 10.30 -37.73
C PHE A 136 -24.80 10.64 -39.23
N ASN A 137 -25.81 11.34 -39.74
CA ASN A 137 -25.82 11.81 -41.13
C ASN A 137 -24.81 12.95 -41.32
N ASN A 138 -23.98 12.85 -42.37
CA ASN A 138 -22.92 13.82 -42.72
C ASN A 138 -23.40 15.28 -42.85
N GLY A 139 -24.67 15.50 -43.21
CA GLY A 139 -25.22 16.84 -43.48
C GLY A 139 -25.51 17.68 -42.22
N GLY A 140 -25.61 17.06 -41.04
CA GLY A 140 -25.94 17.74 -39.79
C GLY A 140 -24.73 18.12 -38.94
N LEU A 141 -24.94 19.01 -37.96
CA LEU A 141 -23.91 19.41 -36.98
C LEU A 141 -23.29 18.18 -36.28
N LEU A 142 -24.13 17.21 -35.88
CA LEU A 142 -23.68 15.98 -35.23
C LEU A 142 -22.77 15.14 -36.13
N GLY A 143 -23.10 14.99 -37.42
CA GLY A 143 -22.25 14.27 -38.38
C GLY A 143 -20.87 14.91 -38.56
N ARG A 144 -20.80 16.25 -38.56
CA ARG A 144 -19.52 16.98 -38.61
C ARG A 144 -18.68 16.78 -37.35
N LEU A 145 -19.32 16.82 -36.16
CA LEU A 145 -18.64 16.64 -34.88
C LEU A 145 -18.15 15.20 -34.67
N THR A 146 -18.96 14.20 -35.02
CA THR A 146 -18.58 12.79 -34.86
C THR A 146 -17.74 12.26 -36.02
N GLY A 147 -17.81 12.88 -37.20
CA GLY A 147 -17.25 12.31 -38.43
C GLY A 147 -18.07 11.13 -38.94
N SER A 148 -19.39 11.17 -38.72
CA SER A 148 -20.38 10.16 -39.08
C SER A 148 -20.16 8.78 -38.47
N ASP A 149 -19.29 7.95 -39.03
CA ASP A 149 -18.97 6.59 -38.56
C ASP A 149 -17.61 6.47 -37.86
N LYS A 150 -16.91 7.60 -37.71
CA LYS A 150 -15.52 7.70 -37.21
C LYS A 150 -15.38 7.85 -35.69
N LEU A 151 -16.50 7.92 -34.97
CA LEU A 151 -16.53 8.06 -33.52
C LEU A 151 -16.98 6.77 -32.84
N VAL A 152 -16.31 6.43 -31.75
CA VAL A 152 -16.68 5.32 -30.86
C VAL A 152 -16.68 5.81 -29.43
N VAL A 153 -17.75 5.50 -28.70
CA VAL A 153 -17.86 5.70 -27.25
C VAL A 153 -17.74 4.35 -26.57
N ARG A 154 -16.90 4.25 -25.54
CA ARG A 154 -16.75 3.06 -24.71
C ARG A 154 -16.89 3.44 -23.27
N GLY A 155 -17.46 2.56 -22.47
CA GLY A 155 -17.48 2.78 -21.03
C GLY A 155 -17.81 1.50 -20.30
N GLY A 156 -17.65 1.52 -18.99
CA GLY A 156 -17.97 0.37 -18.16
C GLY A 156 -17.71 0.59 -16.69
N TYR A 157 -18.12 -0.41 -15.93
CA TYR A 157 -17.92 -0.57 -14.50
C TYR A 157 -17.42 -1.98 -14.22
N ALA A 158 -16.49 -2.11 -13.28
CA ALA A 158 -16.08 -3.40 -12.75
C ALA A 158 -15.80 -3.26 -11.25
N ARG A 159 -16.31 -4.21 -10.47
CA ARG A 159 -15.80 -4.45 -9.11
C ARG A 159 -14.81 -5.61 -9.17
N THR A 160 -13.71 -5.46 -8.44
CA THR A 160 -12.67 -6.47 -8.29
C THR A 160 -12.27 -6.56 -6.83
N ASN A 161 -11.84 -7.74 -6.39
CA ASN A 161 -11.33 -7.98 -5.05
C ASN A 161 -9.83 -8.26 -5.11
N ASP A 162 -9.09 -7.88 -4.08
CA ASP A 162 -7.68 -8.22 -3.93
C ASP A 162 -7.49 -9.39 -2.97
N TYR A 163 -6.38 -10.12 -3.12
CA TYR A 163 -6.06 -11.26 -2.28
C TYR A 163 -5.27 -10.83 -1.05
N ALA A 164 -5.61 -11.41 0.10
CA ALA A 164 -4.74 -11.32 1.26
C ALA A 164 -3.40 -11.99 0.96
N PHE A 165 -2.34 -11.20 0.80
CA PHE A 165 -0.99 -11.73 0.59
C PHE A 165 -0.49 -12.46 1.84
N ILE A 166 0.22 -13.57 1.61
CA ILE A 166 0.75 -14.47 2.66
C ILE A 166 1.57 -13.72 3.72
N ASN A 167 2.21 -12.60 3.35
CA ASN A 167 3.05 -11.81 4.24
C ASN A 167 2.32 -11.33 5.51
N LEU A 168 0.99 -11.16 5.47
CA LEU A 168 0.20 -10.85 6.67
C LEU A 168 0.22 -12.00 7.68
N ALA A 169 0.00 -13.23 7.24
CA ALA A 169 0.07 -14.41 8.09
C ALA A 169 1.52 -14.69 8.56
N LEU A 170 2.52 -14.36 7.73
CA LEU A 170 3.93 -14.43 8.13
C LEU A 170 4.24 -13.43 9.26
N ASN A 171 3.72 -12.20 9.18
CA ASN A 171 3.88 -11.17 10.22
C ASN A 171 3.17 -11.54 11.54
N VAL A 172 2.04 -12.26 11.46
CA VAL A 172 1.37 -12.82 12.64
C VAL A 172 2.26 -13.89 13.28
N ALA A 173 2.75 -14.85 12.48
CA ALA A 173 3.66 -15.90 12.94
C ALA A 173 5.01 -15.36 13.43
N SER A 174 5.42 -14.16 13.02
CA SER A 174 6.65 -13.51 13.47
C SER A 174 6.49 -12.72 14.78
N SER A 175 5.42 -12.93 15.53
CA SER A 175 5.12 -12.21 16.77
C SER A 175 4.48 -13.12 17.81
N PHE A 176 4.26 -12.61 19.01
CA PHE A 176 3.52 -13.33 20.03
C PHE A 176 2.08 -13.58 19.53
N PRO A 177 1.49 -14.77 19.69
CA PRO A 177 1.92 -15.91 20.53
C PRO A 177 2.76 -16.99 19.83
N PHE A 178 3.29 -16.79 18.62
CA PHE A 178 4.13 -17.81 17.96
C PHE A 178 5.59 -17.69 18.36
N LEU A 179 6.03 -16.45 18.56
CA LEU A 179 7.38 -16.11 18.99
C LEU A 179 7.34 -15.14 20.16
N ALA A 180 8.36 -15.20 21.00
CA ALA A 180 8.67 -14.11 21.90
C ALA A 180 10.05 -13.55 21.56
N ALA A 181 10.09 -12.22 21.40
CA ALA A 181 11.33 -11.48 21.25
C ALA A 181 11.96 -11.28 22.63
N SER A 182 13.26 -11.47 22.73
CA SER A 182 14.06 -11.07 23.88
C SER A 182 15.15 -10.11 23.43
N SER A 183 15.19 -8.94 24.07
CA SER A 183 16.19 -7.90 23.82
C SER A 183 16.99 -7.66 25.10
N ARG A 184 18.31 -7.70 24.98
CA ARG A 184 19.29 -7.47 26.04
C ARG A 184 20.30 -6.46 25.52
N GLY A 185 20.54 -5.37 26.24
CA GLY A 185 21.49 -4.35 25.80
C GLY A 185 21.75 -3.30 26.88
N PRO A 186 23.01 -2.95 27.18
CA PRO A 186 24.23 -3.63 26.73
C PRO A 186 24.35 -5.05 27.32
N LEU A 187 24.96 -5.97 26.58
CA LEU A 187 25.17 -7.38 26.98
C LEU A 187 26.65 -7.74 26.79
N ALA A 188 27.32 -8.17 27.87
CA ALA A 188 28.69 -8.68 27.81
C ALA A 188 28.70 -10.18 27.50
N ASN A 189 29.76 -10.66 26.84
CA ASN A 189 29.84 -12.02 26.30
C ASN A 189 28.60 -12.36 25.43
N ALA A 190 28.12 -11.37 24.67
CA ALA A 190 26.85 -11.42 23.98
C ALA A 190 26.73 -12.61 23.02
N PHE A 191 27.83 -13.01 22.37
CA PHE A 191 27.86 -14.16 21.46
C PHE A 191 27.46 -15.47 22.15
N THR A 192 27.85 -15.64 23.42
CA THR A 192 27.54 -16.85 24.20
C THR A 192 26.27 -16.73 25.03
N GLN A 193 25.95 -15.53 25.52
CA GLN A 193 24.81 -15.30 26.40
C GLN A 193 23.48 -15.12 25.66
N LEU A 194 23.49 -14.52 24.46
CA LEU A 194 22.25 -14.26 23.73
C LEU A 194 21.49 -15.56 23.39
N PRO A 195 22.12 -16.64 22.90
CA PRO A 195 21.42 -17.91 22.64
C PRO A 195 20.77 -18.55 23.87
N GLN A 196 21.29 -18.26 25.07
CA GLN A 196 20.77 -18.76 26.35
C GLN A 196 19.62 -17.92 26.91
N THR A 197 19.37 -16.75 26.33
CA THR A 197 18.31 -15.86 26.81
C THR A 197 16.95 -16.45 26.45
N VAL A 198 16.12 -16.67 27.46
CA VAL A 198 14.73 -17.12 27.29
C VAL A 198 13.73 -16.03 27.72
N PRO A 199 12.61 -15.84 27.00
CA PRO A 199 11.54 -14.96 27.42
C PRO A 199 10.88 -15.52 28.69
N ASN A 200 10.59 -14.65 29.66
CA ASN A 200 9.85 -15.06 30.84
C ASN A 200 8.36 -15.17 30.51
N LEU A 201 7.84 -16.40 30.51
CA LEU A 201 6.45 -16.73 30.20
C LEU A 201 5.64 -17.20 31.42
N SER A 202 6.25 -17.20 32.62
CA SER A 202 5.61 -17.77 33.82
C SER A 202 4.58 -16.85 34.46
N ASP A 203 4.64 -15.55 34.16
CA ASP A 203 3.74 -14.52 34.70
C ASP A 203 2.72 -14.10 33.64
N PRO A 204 1.43 -14.50 33.76
CA PRO A 204 0.39 -14.16 32.81
C PRO A 204 0.23 -12.66 32.57
N SER A 205 0.48 -11.83 33.60
CA SER A 205 0.36 -10.38 33.48
C SER A 205 1.44 -9.79 32.56
N LYS A 206 2.64 -10.38 32.55
CA LYS A 206 3.72 -9.98 31.64
C LYS A 206 3.53 -10.53 30.23
N VAL A 207 2.98 -11.75 30.10
CA VAL A 207 2.64 -12.36 28.81
C VAL A 207 1.57 -11.53 28.07
N ALA A 208 0.60 -10.98 28.79
CA ALA A 208 -0.42 -10.10 28.24
C ALA A 208 0.16 -8.80 27.65
N LEU A 209 1.32 -8.35 28.14
CA LEU A 209 2.02 -7.14 27.67
C LEU A 209 2.93 -7.37 26.45
N LEU A 210 3.16 -8.63 26.04
CA LEU A 210 3.96 -8.92 24.84
C LEU A 210 3.28 -8.42 23.58
N THR A 211 4.08 -7.86 22.66
CA THR A 211 3.59 -7.29 21.41
C THR A 211 3.03 -8.37 20.49
N ARG A 212 1.80 -8.18 20.04
CA ARG A 212 1.07 -9.09 19.16
C ARG A 212 0.88 -8.47 17.79
N THR A 213 0.93 -9.28 16.74
CA THR A 213 0.39 -8.92 15.42
C THR A 213 -0.82 -9.79 15.16
N VAL A 214 -1.95 -9.17 14.83
CA VAL A 214 -3.23 -9.86 14.58
C VAL A 214 -3.91 -9.29 13.35
N LEU A 215 -4.80 -10.08 12.74
CA LEU A 215 -5.73 -9.59 11.74
C LEU A 215 -7.05 -9.19 12.44
N GLY A 216 -7.84 -8.31 11.83
CA GLY A 216 -9.19 -8.00 12.30
C GLY A 216 -10.10 -9.23 12.31
N GLY A 217 -11.14 -9.21 13.15
CA GLY A 217 -12.12 -10.31 13.20
C GLY A 217 -12.97 -10.38 11.93
N ASP A 218 -13.18 -9.24 11.29
CA ASP A 218 -13.87 -9.01 10.02
C ASP A 218 -12.91 -8.96 8.82
N PHE A 219 -11.70 -9.51 8.98
CA PHE A 219 -10.67 -9.46 7.95
C PHE A 219 -11.15 -10.14 6.66
N ARG A 220 -11.08 -9.39 5.56
CA ARG A 220 -11.69 -9.75 4.27
C ARG A 220 -10.89 -9.22 3.10
N SER A 221 -11.23 -9.62 1.89
CA SER A 221 -10.58 -9.14 0.68
C SER A 221 -10.95 -7.67 0.40
N PRO A 222 -9.96 -6.80 0.10
CA PRO A 222 -10.23 -5.41 -0.26
C PRO A 222 -11.01 -5.29 -1.56
N ASP A 223 -11.90 -4.31 -1.64
CA ASP A 223 -12.72 -4.04 -2.82
C ASP A 223 -12.14 -2.87 -3.63
N ALA A 224 -12.04 -3.03 -4.95
CA ALA A 224 -11.76 -1.96 -5.90
C ALA A 224 -12.87 -1.84 -6.94
N GLU A 225 -13.52 -0.69 -6.97
CA GLU A 225 -14.55 -0.33 -7.95
C GLU A 225 -13.95 0.57 -9.02
N GLN A 226 -14.01 0.16 -10.28
CA GLN A 226 -13.46 0.87 -11.42
C GLN A 226 -14.58 1.29 -12.35
N PHE A 227 -14.52 2.52 -12.84
CA PHE A 227 -15.42 3.00 -13.89
C PHE A 227 -14.63 3.80 -14.91
N SER A 228 -15.00 3.64 -16.18
CA SER A 228 -14.35 4.35 -17.27
C SER A 228 -15.35 4.78 -18.33
N LEU A 229 -15.03 5.90 -18.98
CA LEU A 229 -15.74 6.42 -20.14
C LEU A 229 -14.71 7.01 -21.10
N GLU A 230 -14.73 6.58 -22.35
CA GLU A 230 -13.81 7.03 -23.39
C GLU A 230 -14.58 7.39 -24.66
N ILE A 231 -14.19 8.50 -25.27
CA ILE A 231 -14.57 8.89 -26.61
C ILE A 231 -13.33 8.81 -27.50
N GLN A 232 -13.40 7.98 -28.53
CA GLN A 232 -12.37 7.83 -29.55
C GLN A 232 -12.90 8.34 -30.89
N ARG A 233 -12.09 9.13 -31.60
CA ARG A 233 -12.42 9.60 -32.95
C ARG A 233 -11.24 9.50 -33.90
N GLN A 234 -11.49 9.00 -35.10
CA GLN A 234 -10.55 9.14 -36.21
C GLN A 234 -10.61 10.57 -36.77
N ILE A 235 -9.50 11.31 -36.67
CA ILE A 235 -9.43 12.73 -37.09
C ILE A 235 -8.89 12.86 -38.53
N LYS A 236 -7.94 12.01 -38.90
CA LYS A 236 -7.39 11.87 -40.27
C LYS A 236 -7.26 10.38 -40.60
N ALA A 237 -6.97 10.04 -41.86
CA ALA A 237 -6.84 8.65 -42.32
C ALA A 237 -5.98 7.78 -41.37
N ASN A 238 -4.88 8.33 -40.87
CA ASN A 238 -3.91 7.62 -40.02
C ASN A 238 -3.80 8.17 -38.60
N SER A 239 -4.77 8.96 -38.13
CA SER A 239 -4.71 9.63 -36.82
C SER A 239 -5.97 9.40 -36.00
N ILE A 240 -5.79 9.00 -34.75
CA ILE A 240 -6.84 8.78 -33.76
C ILE A 240 -6.61 9.73 -32.58
N PHE A 241 -7.69 10.31 -32.08
CA PHE A 241 -7.72 11.10 -30.86
C PHE A 241 -8.66 10.43 -29.86
N ARG A 242 -8.25 10.38 -28.58
CA ARG A 242 -9.04 9.82 -27.48
C ARG A 242 -9.11 10.80 -26.32
N VAL A 243 -10.28 10.86 -25.70
CA VAL A 243 -10.47 11.49 -24.39
C VAL A 243 -11.17 10.47 -23.51
N GLY A 244 -10.52 10.10 -22.42
CA GLY A 244 -10.98 9.12 -21.46
C GLY A 244 -11.05 9.70 -20.06
N TYR A 245 -12.00 9.21 -19.29
CA TYR A 245 -12.08 9.41 -17.85
C TYR A 245 -12.03 8.04 -17.18
N VAL A 246 -11.19 7.92 -16.15
CA VAL A 246 -11.06 6.70 -15.35
C VAL A 246 -11.17 7.07 -13.88
N GLY A 247 -12.07 6.40 -13.18
CA GLY A 247 -12.21 6.45 -11.74
C GLY A 247 -11.94 5.10 -11.09
N THR A 248 -11.33 5.11 -9.91
CA THR A 248 -11.14 3.91 -9.10
C THR A 248 -11.35 4.24 -7.63
N LYS A 249 -12.16 3.46 -6.95
CA LYS A 249 -12.44 3.61 -5.52
C LYS A 249 -12.06 2.32 -4.80
N GLY A 250 -11.14 2.42 -3.84
CA GLY A 250 -10.77 1.34 -2.93
C GLY A 250 -11.59 1.42 -1.65
N THR A 251 -12.18 0.31 -1.23
CA THR A 251 -12.98 0.20 0.01
C THR A 251 -12.49 -0.98 0.83
N GLY A 252 -12.29 -0.77 2.14
CA GLY A 252 -11.81 -1.82 3.03
C GLY A 252 -10.40 -2.29 2.67
N LEU A 253 -9.53 -1.35 2.26
CA LEU A 253 -8.12 -1.64 1.98
C LEU A 253 -7.39 -2.02 3.27
N PHE A 254 -6.31 -2.78 3.15
CA PHE A 254 -5.48 -3.14 4.29
C PHE A 254 -4.77 -1.91 4.87
N GLN A 255 -4.88 -1.72 6.18
CA GLN A 255 -4.19 -0.66 6.92
C GLN A 255 -3.69 -1.20 8.25
N THR A 256 -2.53 -0.74 8.71
CA THR A 256 -2.05 -1.05 10.07
C THR A 256 -2.59 -0.02 11.05
N LEU A 257 -3.16 -0.51 12.15
CA LEU A 257 -3.65 0.29 13.27
C LEU A 257 -2.98 -0.18 14.57
N ASP A 258 -2.99 0.67 15.58
CA ASP A 258 -2.80 0.21 16.96
C ASP A 258 -4.15 -0.33 17.44
N GLY A 259 -4.22 -1.64 17.64
CA GLY A 259 -5.41 -2.35 18.12
C GLY A 259 -5.65 -2.20 19.63
N ASN A 260 -4.71 -1.62 20.36
CA ASN A 260 -4.88 -1.21 21.76
C ASN A 260 -4.30 0.20 21.95
N PRO A 261 -4.83 1.21 21.21
CA PRO A 261 -4.20 2.51 21.13
C PRO A 261 -4.16 3.20 22.50
N ARG A 262 -3.27 4.18 22.65
CA ARG A 262 -3.26 5.05 23.83
C ARG A 262 -4.47 5.97 23.82
N THR A 263 -5.10 6.15 24.98
CA THR A 263 -6.20 7.10 25.14
C THR A 263 -5.68 8.53 25.04
N LEU A 264 -6.57 9.49 24.81
CA LEU A 264 -6.23 10.90 24.96
C LEU A 264 -6.18 11.23 26.45
N CYS A 265 -5.14 11.95 26.88
CA CYS A 265 -5.00 12.45 28.24
C CYS A 265 -4.65 13.95 28.22
N SER A 266 -5.08 14.69 29.24
CA SER A 266 -4.89 16.15 29.32
C SER A 266 -3.43 16.57 29.45
N ALA A 267 -2.59 15.70 30.00
CA ALA A 267 -1.13 15.85 30.04
C ALA A 267 -0.48 14.46 29.90
N VAL A 268 0.54 14.36 29.05
CA VAL A 268 1.31 13.12 28.87
C VAL A 268 2.15 12.86 30.13
N PRO A 269 1.99 11.72 30.82
CA PRO A 269 2.83 11.39 31.97
C PRO A 269 4.30 11.31 31.58
N ILE A 270 5.19 11.76 32.46
CA ILE A 270 6.64 11.75 32.24
C ILE A 270 7.36 11.09 33.43
N THR A 271 8.56 10.61 33.19
CA THR A 271 9.55 10.33 34.24
C THR A 271 10.75 11.22 34.04
N VAL A 272 11.32 11.72 35.14
CA VAL A 272 12.55 12.52 35.13
C VAL A 272 13.67 11.67 35.74
N ASN A 273 14.73 11.45 34.97
CA ASN A 273 15.93 10.79 35.49
C ASN A 273 16.59 11.71 36.52
N ALA A 274 16.62 11.29 37.79
CA ALA A 274 17.12 12.09 38.89
C ALA A 274 18.62 12.46 38.77
N LYS A 275 19.41 11.71 37.99
CA LYS A 275 20.86 11.95 37.82
C LYS A 275 21.19 12.84 36.61
N THR A 276 20.45 12.68 35.52
CA THR A 276 20.74 13.40 34.26
C THR A 276 19.75 14.52 33.96
N GLY A 277 18.64 14.61 34.70
CA GLY A 277 17.53 15.52 34.41
C GLY A 277 16.74 15.15 33.15
N ALA A 278 17.05 14.02 32.50
CA ALA A 278 16.41 13.63 31.26
C ALA A 278 14.92 13.33 31.48
N ILE A 279 14.07 13.97 30.68
CA ILE A 279 12.61 13.77 30.69
C ILE A 279 12.27 12.67 29.67
N THR A 280 11.53 11.66 30.12
CA THR A 280 11.03 10.58 29.26
C THR A 280 9.50 10.55 29.29
N PRO A 281 8.83 10.85 28.15
CA PRO A 281 7.40 10.68 28.01
C PRO A 281 7.00 9.20 28.16
N LEU A 282 6.09 8.92 29.08
CA LEU A 282 5.54 7.57 29.28
C LEU A 282 4.37 7.26 28.34
N GLY A 283 3.77 8.30 27.76
CA GLY A 283 2.55 8.22 26.94
C GLY A 283 1.30 8.04 27.80
N CYS A 284 0.13 8.41 27.26
CA CYS A 284 -1.14 8.17 27.92
C CYS A 284 -1.40 6.65 28.08
N PRO A 285 -2.22 6.21 29.06
CA PRO A 285 -2.57 4.79 29.21
C PRO A 285 -3.17 4.20 27.93
N ARG A 286 -2.93 2.91 27.67
CA ARG A 286 -3.65 2.17 26.61
C ARG A 286 -5.11 1.98 26.99
N VAL A 287 -6.00 1.85 26.00
CA VAL A 287 -7.43 1.57 26.23
C VAL A 287 -7.62 0.40 27.18
N ASN A 288 -6.89 -0.70 26.93
CA ASN A 288 -6.77 -1.79 27.87
C ASN A 288 -5.36 -1.77 28.51
N PRO A 289 -5.25 -1.39 29.80
CA PRO A 289 -3.95 -1.30 30.47
C PRO A 289 -3.33 -2.67 30.80
N THR A 290 -4.08 -3.77 30.69
CA THR A 290 -3.55 -5.12 30.92
C THR A 290 -2.94 -5.74 29.66
N LEU A 291 -3.10 -5.11 28.50
CA LEU A 291 -2.59 -5.57 27.22
C LEU A 291 -1.48 -4.64 26.71
N GLY A 292 -0.51 -5.25 26.03
CA GLY A 292 0.56 -4.54 25.36
C GLY A 292 0.14 -3.92 24.02
N VAL A 293 1.14 -3.72 23.16
CA VAL A 293 0.94 -3.30 21.77
C VAL A 293 0.22 -4.40 21.00
N ILE A 294 -0.82 -4.03 20.26
CA ILE A 294 -1.47 -4.90 19.27
C ILE A 294 -1.30 -4.24 17.91
N ARG A 295 -0.41 -4.78 17.08
CA ARG A 295 -0.30 -4.39 15.68
C ARG A 295 -1.44 -5.04 14.90
N LEU A 296 -2.53 -4.30 14.74
CA LEU A 296 -3.75 -4.76 14.09
C LEU A 296 -3.66 -4.49 12.58
N ARG A 297 -3.82 -5.55 11.78
CA ARG A 297 -4.03 -5.44 10.33
C ARG A 297 -5.54 -5.47 10.08
N ALA A 298 -6.09 -4.35 9.64
CA ALA A 298 -7.54 -4.17 9.47
C ALA A 298 -7.89 -3.78 8.03
N ASN A 299 -9.15 -3.99 7.66
CA ASN A 299 -9.77 -3.48 6.44
C ASN A 299 -10.29 -2.04 6.64
N ALA A 300 -9.44 -1.16 7.18
CA ALA A 300 -9.80 0.20 7.55
C ALA A 300 -9.42 1.27 6.50
N GLY A 301 -8.62 0.87 5.51
CA GLY A 301 -8.13 1.76 4.47
C GLY A 301 -9.18 2.09 3.42
N SER A 302 -9.04 3.26 2.79
CA SER A 302 -9.87 3.66 1.66
C SER A 302 -9.05 4.50 0.68
N SER A 303 -9.44 4.48 -0.60
CA SER A 303 -8.80 5.29 -1.62
C SER A 303 -9.77 5.73 -2.71
N ILE A 304 -9.45 6.84 -3.38
CA ILE A 304 -10.16 7.33 -4.54
C ILE A 304 -9.19 7.97 -5.53
N TYR A 305 -9.25 7.48 -6.76
CA TYR A 305 -8.48 7.94 -7.91
C TYR A 305 -9.42 8.42 -9.00
N HIS A 306 -9.10 9.56 -9.59
CA HIS A 306 -9.74 10.05 -10.80
C HIS A 306 -8.69 10.54 -11.79
N SER A 307 -8.91 10.28 -13.07
CA SER A 307 -8.06 10.80 -14.14
C SER A 307 -8.83 11.19 -15.38
N LEU A 308 -8.36 12.26 -16.00
CA LEU A 308 -8.60 12.61 -17.39
C LEU A 308 -7.39 12.16 -18.21
N GLN A 309 -7.64 11.37 -19.25
CA GLN A 309 -6.63 10.82 -20.14
C GLN A 309 -6.89 11.31 -21.56
N ILE A 310 -5.90 11.93 -22.18
CA ILE A 310 -5.96 12.42 -23.55
C ILE A 310 -4.89 11.71 -24.35
N SER A 311 -5.26 11.10 -25.48
CA SER A 311 -4.30 10.46 -26.38
C SER A 311 -4.43 10.92 -27.81
N TYR A 312 -3.29 11.05 -28.48
CA TYR A 312 -3.18 11.21 -29.91
C TYR A 312 -2.24 10.14 -30.45
N ASP A 313 -2.72 9.36 -31.40
CA ASP A 313 -1.97 8.29 -32.04
C ASP A 313 -2.00 8.48 -33.54
N ARG A 314 -0.82 8.61 -34.15
CA ARG A 314 -0.63 8.60 -35.60
C ARG A 314 0.08 7.32 -35.99
N ARG A 315 -0.59 6.48 -36.78
CA ARG A 315 0.02 5.32 -37.45
C ARG A 315 1.05 5.80 -38.46
N PHE A 316 2.09 4.97 -38.66
CA PHE A 316 3.14 5.26 -39.63
C PHE A 316 2.56 5.54 -41.01
N ALA A 317 2.79 6.75 -41.51
CA ALA A 317 2.39 7.17 -42.84
C ALA A 317 3.24 8.36 -43.29
N ASN A 318 3.72 8.32 -44.53
CA ASN A 318 4.58 9.33 -45.15
C ASN A 318 5.89 9.56 -44.38
N GLY A 319 6.46 8.49 -43.82
CA GLY A 319 7.70 8.55 -43.04
C GLY A 319 7.53 9.05 -41.61
N LEU A 320 6.30 9.14 -41.08
CA LEU A 320 6.04 9.64 -39.73
C LEU A 320 5.08 8.75 -38.96
N THR A 321 5.50 8.32 -37.77
CA THR A 321 4.65 7.78 -36.70
C THR A 321 4.84 8.61 -35.44
N ALA A 322 3.77 8.86 -34.70
CA ALA A 322 3.84 9.66 -33.49
C ALA A 322 2.75 9.28 -32.49
N GLY A 323 3.06 9.39 -31.21
CA GLY A 323 2.14 9.18 -30.09
C GLY A 323 2.32 10.27 -29.04
N ALA A 324 1.23 10.71 -28.44
CA ALA A 324 1.25 11.61 -27.29
C ALA A 324 0.11 11.23 -26.33
N HIS A 325 0.44 11.01 -25.07
CA HIS A 325 -0.47 10.57 -24.02
C HIS A 325 -0.30 11.48 -22.81
N TYR A 326 -1.37 12.18 -22.46
CA TYR A 326 -1.42 13.04 -21.28
C TYR A 326 -2.42 12.48 -20.27
N THR A 327 -1.99 12.37 -19.02
CA THR A 327 -2.85 12.03 -17.90
C THR A 327 -2.83 13.16 -16.89
N TRP A 328 -4.00 13.69 -16.56
CA TRP A 328 -4.22 14.55 -15.42
C TRP A 328 -5.02 13.78 -14.38
N SER A 329 -4.50 13.66 -13.17
CA SER A 329 -5.10 12.79 -12.16
C SER A 329 -5.03 13.34 -10.74
N ALA A 330 -5.81 12.71 -9.87
CA ALA A 330 -5.76 12.91 -8.44
C ALA A 330 -5.97 11.58 -7.73
N PHE A 331 -5.06 11.24 -6.81
CA PHE A 331 -5.15 10.05 -5.96
C PHE A 331 -5.14 10.45 -4.48
N ILE A 332 -6.20 10.07 -3.77
CA ILE A 332 -6.37 10.33 -2.34
C ILE A 332 -6.57 9.00 -1.62
N ASP A 333 -5.86 8.77 -0.52
CA ASP A 333 -6.00 7.59 0.32
C ASP A 333 -5.89 7.94 1.81
N SER A 334 -6.26 7.00 2.69
CA SER A 334 -6.03 7.10 4.15
C SER A 334 -4.70 6.48 4.59
N SER A 335 -4.10 5.66 3.73
CA SER A 335 -2.82 4.99 3.87
C SER A 335 -2.47 4.44 2.50
N SER A 336 -1.23 4.65 2.05
CA SER A 336 -0.81 4.20 0.72
C SER A 336 -0.46 2.70 0.70
N ASP A 337 0.02 2.14 1.81
CA ASP A 337 0.40 0.74 1.96
C ASP A 337 0.37 0.31 3.44
N THR A 338 0.10 -0.98 3.68
CA THR A 338 0.03 -1.55 5.04
C THR A 338 1.41 -1.79 5.67
N PHE A 339 2.50 -1.91 4.90
CA PHE A 339 3.84 -2.29 5.36
C PHE A 339 4.89 -1.18 5.31
N ASN A 340 4.57 -0.02 4.71
CA ASN A 340 5.53 1.07 4.50
C ASN A 340 6.74 0.68 3.61
N PRO A 341 6.54 0.19 2.36
CA PRO A 341 7.63 -0.15 1.46
C PRO A 341 8.24 1.08 0.78
N SER A 342 7.60 2.25 0.85
CA SER A 342 8.03 3.47 0.17
C SER A 342 9.08 4.23 0.98
N ALA A 343 10.26 4.45 0.38
CA ALA A 343 11.32 5.27 0.97
C ALA A 343 10.99 6.79 1.06
N ARG A 344 9.80 7.22 0.60
CA ARG A 344 9.44 8.65 0.41
C ARG A 344 8.63 9.26 1.55
N GLY A 345 8.82 8.78 2.78
CA GLY A 345 8.15 9.33 3.97
C GLY A 345 6.73 8.81 4.19
N GLU A 346 6.41 7.64 3.64
CA GLU A 346 5.21 6.91 4.02
C GLU A 346 5.38 6.34 5.44
N VAL A 347 4.27 6.18 6.15
CA VAL A 347 4.20 5.42 7.39
C VAL A 347 2.94 4.59 7.38
N ALA A 348 3.07 3.30 7.67
CA ALA A 348 1.99 2.31 7.54
C ALA A 348 0.92 2.38 8.63
N ILE A 349 1.11 3.23 9.64
CA ILE A 349 0.20 3.35 10.79
C ILE A 349 -0.51 4.69 10.82
N ALA A 350 -1.77 4.68 11.24
CA ALA A 350 -2.53 5.89 11.50
C ALA A 350 -1.90 6.70 12.66
N GLN A 351 -1.83 8.02 12.50
CA GLN A 351 -1.37 8.91 13.58
C GLN A 351 -2.32 8.82 14.79
N GLN A 352 -3.62 8.65 14.54
CA GLN A 352 -4.64 8.44 15.55
C GLN A 352 -5.56 7.29 15.15
N SER A 353 -5.47 6.16 15.85
CA SER A 353 -6.30 4.97 15.53
C SER A 353 -7.80 5.19 15.77
N PHE A 354 -8.20 6.21 16.54
CA PHE A 354 -9.60 6.61 16.73
C PHE A 354 -10.14 7.56 15.66
N ASN A 355 -9.27 8.18 14.84
CA ASN A 355 -9.66 9.16 13.84
C ASN A 355 -8.87 8.97 12.54
N LEU A 356 -9.21 7.91 11.81
CA LEU A 356 -8.56 7.59 10.53
C LEU A 356 -8.81 8.63 9.43
N ARG A 357 -9.83 9.48 9.59
CA ARG A 357 -10.10 10.55 8.62
C ARG A 357 -9.01 11.62 8.64
N ALA A 358 -8.30 11.78 9.76
CA ALA A 358 -7.18 12.71 9.87
C ALA A 358 -5.96 12.28 9.04
N ASP A 359 -5.89 11.00 8.64
CA ASP A 359 -4.82 10.49 7.79
C ASP A 359 -5.18 10.53 6.29
N ARG A 360 -6.37 11.02 5.93
CA ARG A 360 -6.82 11.07 4.54
C ARG A 360 -6.14 12.22 3.79
N GLY A 361 -5.29 11.89 2.83
CA GLY A 361 -4.49 12.86 2.09
C GLY A 361 -4.13 12.41 0.69
N ARG A 362 -3.26 13.18 0.03
CA ARG A 362 -2.69 12.81 -1.27
C ARG A 362 -1.85 11.55 -1.12
N SER A 363 -2.17 10.53 -1.92
CA SER A 363 -1.43 9.27 -1.93
C SER A 363 0.03 9.50 -2.29
N THR A 364 0.95 8.72 -1.71
CA THR A 364 2.37 8.75 -2.13
C THR A 364 2.55 8.27 -3.59
N TYR A 365 1.58 7.53 -4.10
CA TYR A 365 1.49 7.07 -5.49
C TYR A 365 0.86 8.10 -6.45
N ASP A 366 0.35 9.23 -5.94
CA ASP A 366 -0.27 10.25 -6.81
C ASP A 366 0.77 10.84 -7.76
N ARG A 367 0.42 10.90 -9.05
CA ARG A 367 1.21 11.58 -10.08
C ARG A 367 0.25 12.48 -10.86
N PRO A 368 -0.01 13.70 -10.36
CA PRO A 368 -1.08 14.54 -10.89
C PRO A 368 -0.97 14.82 -12.38
N GLN A 369 0.24 14.96 -12.93
CA GLN A 369 0.41 15.20 -14.36
C GLN A 369 1.50 14.30 -14.93
N ARG A 370 1.19 13.64 -16.04
CA ARG A 370 2.15 12.86 -16.80
C ARG A 370 1.89 12.98 -18.30
N LEU A 371 2.90 13.41 -19.04
CA LEU A 371 2.94 13.42 -20.50
C LEU A 371 4.00 12.43 -20.97
N SER A 372 3.62 11.47 -21.79
CA SER A 372 4.55 10.61 -22.54
C SER A 372 4.31 10.82 -24.03
N ALA A 373 5.38 11.11 -24.77
CA ALA A 373 5.31 11.33 -26.21
C ALA A 373 6.44 10.61 -26.93
N ASN A 374 6.15 10.11 -28.12
CA ASN A 374 7.11 9.44 -28.97
C ASN A 374 6.91 9.85 -30.43
N ILE A 375 8.00 9.94 -31.16
CA ILE A 375 7.99 10.25 -32.59
C ILE A 375 9.10 9.45 -33.26
N VAL A 376 8.79 8.85 -34.42
CA VAL A 376 9.80 8.33 -35.34
C VAL A 376 9.53 8.96 -36.69
N TYR A 377 10.53 9.65 -37.21
CA TYR A 377 10.49 10.37 -38.46
C TYR A 377 11.62 9.92 -39.38
N GLU A 378 11.26 9.36 -40.53
CA GLU A 378 12.17 9.07 -41.63
C GLU A 378 12.50 10.36 -42.37
N LEU A 379 13.78 10.71 -42.42
CA LEU A 379 14.23 11.93 -43.06
C LEU A 379 13.88 11.89 -44.56
N PRO A 380 13.52 13.04 -45.16
CA PRO A 380 12.99 13.09 -46.52
C PRO A 380 14.05 12.92 -47.61
N PHE A 381 15.34 12.94 -47.27
CA PHE A 381 16.43 12.83 -48.22
C PHE A 381 16.88 11.38 -48.44
N PHE A 382 17.20 11.05 -49.70
CA PHE A 382 17.73 9.75 -50.12
C PHE A 382 16.91 8.52 -49.63
N ARG A 383 15.59 8.66 -49.49
CA ARG A 383 14.70 7.59 -49.01
C ARG A 383 14.73 6.32 -49.85
N GLY A 384 14.87 6.46 -51.17
CA GLY A 384 14.98 5.33 -52.09
C GLY A 384 16.32 4.58 -52.02
N GLN A 385 17.29 5.11 -51.26
CA GLN A 385 18.63 4.56 -51.07
C GLN A 385 19.30 4.10 -52.37
N SER A 386 19.13 4.83 -53.47
CA SER A 386 19.69 4.45 -54.76
C SER A 386 21.12 4.98 -54.95
N GLY A 387 21.99 4.13 -55.49
CA GLY A 387 23.40 4.45 -55.75
C GLY A 387 24.26 4.55 -54.48
N PHE A 388 25.56 4.79 -54.66
CA PHE A 388 26.52 4.86 -53.55
C PHE A 388 26.12 5.92 -52.51
N THR A 389 25.79 7.14 -52.96
CA THR A 389 25.34 8.23 -52.08
C THR A 389 24.05 7.86 -51.36
N GLY A 390 23.06 7.26 -52.03
CA GLY A 390 21.80 6.86 -51.40
C GLY A 390 21.96 5.79 -50.32
N HIS A 391 22.91 4.87 -50.49
CA HIS A 391 23.21 3.86 -49.46
C HIS A 391 24.04 4.41 -48.28
N VAL A 392 24.87 5.44 -48.51
CA VAL A 392 25.72 6.01 -47.46
C VAL A 392 24.99 7.08 -46.64
N VAL A 393 24.17 7.92 -47.28
CA VAL A 393 23.50 9.06 -46.62
C VAL A 393 21.96 8.97 -46.62
N GLY A 394 21.38 7.86 -47.07
CA GLY A 394 19.93 7.62 -47.06
C GLY A 394 19.47 6.70 -45.93
N GLY A 395 18.13 6.60 -45.76
CA GLY A 395 17.52 5.71 -44.76
C GLY A 395 17.61 6.20 -43.31
N TRP A 396 18.09 7.43 -43.08
CA TRP A 396 18.16 8.01 -41.74
C TRP A 396 16.78 8.22 -41.12
N GLN A 397 16.66 7.85 -39.85
CA GLN A 397 15.48 8.08 -39.04
C GLN A 397 15.88 8.80 -37.74
N ILE A 398 15.02 9.72 -37.31
CA ILE A 398 15.12 10.35 -36.00
C ILE A 398 14.00 9.77 -35.14
N ALA A 399 14.38 9.18 -34.01
CA ALA A 399 13.45 8.72 -32.99
C ALA A 399 13.63 9.59 -31.74
N SER A 400 12.52 9.94 -31.10
CA SER A 400 12.55 10.64 -29.82
C SER A 400 11.47 10.10 -28.91
N PHE A 401 11.82 10.02 -27.62
CA PHE A 401 10.90 9.67 -26.55
C PHE A 401 11.04 10.72 -25.45
N LEU A 402 9.91 11.27 -25.02
CA LEU A 402 9.84 12.33 -24.02
C LEU A 402 8.88 11.88 -22.92
N THR A 403 9.29 12.08 -21.67
CA THR A 403 8.40 11.94 -20.52
C THR A 403 8.55 13.13 -19.61
N PHE A 404 7.44 13.84 -19.38
CA PHE A 404 7.32 14.88 -18.38
C PHE A 404 6.36 14.38 -17.31
N GLN A 405 6.74 14.48 -16.04
CA GLN A 405 5.91 14.03 -14.94
C GLN A 405 6.05 14.97 -13.75
N SER A 406 4.96 15.19 -13.04
CA SER A 406 4.97 15.88 -11.76
C SER A 406 5.72 15.06 -10.70
N GLY A 407 6.19 15.75 -9.65
CA GLY A 407 6.76 15.10 -8.48
C GLY A 407 5.75 14.24 -7.71
N SER A 408 6.25 13.44 -6.76
CA SER A 408 5.42 12.74 -5.80
C SER A 408 5.01 13.67 -4.66
N PRO A 409 3.79 13.53 -4.10
CA PRO A 409 3.46 14.13 -2.81
C PRO A 409 4.41 13.64 -1.73
N TRP A 410 4.50 14.42 -0.66
CA TRP A 410 5.25 14.10 0.55
C TRP A 410 4.50 14.69 1.76
N SER A 411 4.74 14.14 2.95
CA SER A 411 4.21 14.67 4.19
C SER A 411 5.35 14.95 5.18
N PRO A 412 5.37 16.13 5.83
CA PRO A 412 6.33 16.39 6.89
C PRO A 412 6.01 15.50 8.09
N LEU A 413 7.03 14.79 8.57
CA LEU A 413 6.97 14.01 9.80
C LEU A 413 7.84 14.69 10.86
N ASN A 414 7.43 14.60 12.11
CA ASN A 414 8.17 15.14 13.25
C ASN A 414 9.48 14.37 13.49
N GLY A 415 9.65 13.19 12.89
CA GLY A 415 10.82 12.32 13.02
C GLY A 415 10.94 11.61 14.38
N VAL A 416 10.22 12.09 15.40
CA VAL A 416 10.14 11.56 16.75
C VAL A 416 8.69 11.61 17.25
N ASP A 417 8.36 10.76 18.22
CA ASP A 417 7.08 10.78 18.94
C ASP A 417 7.27 11.32 20.37
N PRO A 418 7.26 12.66 20.56
CA PRO A 418 7.48 13.30 21.85
C PRO A 418 6.31 13.10 22.83
N THR A 419 5.19 12.60 22.33
CA THR A 419 4.00 12.28 23.13
C THR A 419 3.92 10.81 23.52
N ASN A 420 4.79 9.98 22.94
CA ASN A 420 4.78 8.52 23.03
C ASN A 420 3.40 7.92 22.68
N ALA A 421 2.64 8.55 21.80
CA ALA A 421 1.30 8.14 21.38
C ALA A 421 1.31 6.82 20.58
N LEU A 422 2.30 6.65 19.71
CA LEU A 422 2.58 5.43 18.96
C LEU A 422 3.67 4.58 19.62
N GLY A 423 4.08 4.94 20.84
CA GLY A 423 5.16 4.27 21.57
C GLY A 423 5.01 2.75 21.62
N GLY A 424 5.97 2.06 21.02
CA GLY A 424 6.09 0.60 20.94
C GLY A 424 5.60 0.02 19.62
N ILE A 425 4.59 0.64 18.97
CA ILE A 425 4.16 0.22 17.62
C ILE A 425 4.95 0.94 16.53
N ASP A 426 5.41 2.15 16.80
CA ASP A 426 6.30 2.94 15.93
C ASP A 426 7.60 2.19 15.59
N GLY A 427 8.18 1.46 16.54
CA GLY A 427 9.33 0.59 16.29
C GLY A 427 9.07 -0.56 15.30
N LEU A 428 7.80 -0.87 14.99
CA LEU A 428 7.41 -1.93 14.07
C LEU A 428 7.10 -1.46 12.66
N VAL A 429 6.62 -0.22 12.50
CA VAL A 429 6.03 0.29 11.24
C VAL A 429 6.36 1.76 10.94
N GLY A 430 7.17 2.40 11.79
CA GLY A 430 7.52 3.82 11.71
C GLY A 430 6.57 4.71 12.52
N SER A 431 6.95 5.98 12.71
CA SER A 431 6.17 6.97 13.44
C SER A 431 5.47 7.92 12.48
N ALA A 432 4.13 7.93 12.52
CA ALA A 432 3.28 8.76 11.67
C ALA A 432 3.00 10.15 12.28
N ILE A 433 3.74 10.54 13.32
CA ILE A 433 3.52 11.80 14.02
C ILE A 433 3.92 12.98 13.12
N ARG A 434 2.95 13.80 12.74
CA ARG A 434 3.14 15.04 11.97
C ARG A 434 3.30 16.24 12.90
N PRO A 435 4.13 17.24 12.55
CA PRO A 435 4.23 18.48 13.31
C PRO A 435 3.03 19.39 13.05
N ASP A 436 2.80 20.35 13.96
CA ASP A 436 1.81 21.42 13.74
C ASP A 436 2.39 22.56 12.89
N LEU A 437 1.53 23.35 12.24
CA LEU A 437 1.98 24.58 11.59
C LEU A 437 2.19 25.70 12.63
N ASN A 438 3.32 26.39 12.51
CA ASN A 438 3.63 27.61 13.28
C ASN A 438 3.32 28.89 12.48
N THR A 439 2.48 28.75 11.46
CA THR A 439 2.21 29.78 10.47
C THR A 439 0.77 29.64 9.96
N SER A 440 0.21 30.73 9.46
CA SER A 440 -1.03 30.70 8.68
C SER A 440 -0.79 30.42 7.19
N LEU A 441 0.48 30.29 6.76
CA LEU A 441 0.83 29.94 5.40
C LEU A 441 0.27 28.57 5.04
N ASN A 442 -0.53 28.52 3.97
CA ASN A 442 -1.01 27.25 3.44
C ASN A 442 0.14 26.53 2.74
N VAL A 443 0.76 25.57 3.43
CA VAL A 443 1.83 24.73 2.86
C VAL A 443 1.30 23.61 1.95
N PHE A 444 -0.02 23.43 1.87
CA PHE A 444 -0.62 22.39 1.05
C PHE A 444 -0.40 22.69 -0.44
N GLY A 445 0.20 21.73 -1.15
CA GLY A 445 0.51 21.85 -2.58
C GLY A 445 1.83 22.57 -2.89
N MET A 446 2.58 23.03 -1.88
CA MET A 446 3.92 23.58 -2.07
C MET A 446 4.92 22.49 -2.45
N SER A 447 5.85 22.82 -3.35
CA SER A 447 7.02 21.97 -3.55
C SER A 447 7.93 22.00 -2.32
N SER A 448 8.80 21.01 -2.16
CA SER A 448 9.81 21.03 -1.10
C SER A 448 10.72 22.27 -1.20
N ALA A 449 11.01 22.74 -2.41
CA ALA A 449 11.76 23.97 -2.63
C ALA A 449 11.00 25.22 -2.14
N ASP A 450 9.69 25.28 -2.36
CA ASP A 450 8.85 26.38 -1.87
C ASP A 450 8.78 26.37 -0.34
N VAL A 451 8.62 25.20 0.28
CA VAL A 451 8.65 25.08 1.75
C VAL A 451 9.98 25.56 2.30
N LEU A 452 11.11 25.14 1.71
CA LEU A 452 12.44 25.59 2.12
C LEU A 452 12.61 27.11 1.97
N LYS A 453 12.16 27.69 0.85
CA LYS A 453 12.26 29.13 0.59
C LYS A 453 11.42 29.98 1.56
N ASN A 454 10.28 29.45 2.02
CA ASN A 454 9.37 30.17 2.90
C ASN A 454 9.65 29.98 4.40
N GLY A 455 10.78 29.38 4.79
CA GLY A 455 11.19 29.23 6.19
C GLY A 455 11.51 27.80 6.60
N GLY A 456 11.29 26.81 5.72
CA GLY A 456 11.67 25.41 5.94
C GLY A 456 11.11 24.86 7.25
N ALA A 457 11.99 24.36 8.11
CA ALA A 457 11.62 23.80 9.41
C ALA A 457 10.90 24.82 10.33
N ALA A 458 11.17 26.11 10.20
CA ALA A 458 10.55 27.14 11.05
C ALA A 458 9.04 27.32 10.79
N LEU A 459 8.53 26.82 9.66
CA LEU A 459 7.10 26.77 9.37
C LEU A 459 6.35 25.76 10.24
N PHE A 460 7.08 24.83 10.86
CA PHE A 460 6.53 23.75 11.65
C PHE A 460 6.90 23.92 13.11
N LYS A 461 5.92 23.69 13.99
CA LYS A 461 6.12 23.60 15.42
C LYS A 461 6.38 22.14 15.74
N GLN A 462 7.59 21.85 16.23
CA GLN A 462 7.88 20.54 16.81
C GLN A 462 6.94 20.32 17.99
N LEU A 463 6.28 19.16 18.02
CA LEU A 463 5.47 18.80 19.18
C LEU A 463 6.39 18.71 20.40
N ALA A 464 6.04 19.41 21.48
CA ALA A 464 6.71 19.25 22.76
C ALA A 464 6.09 18.08 23.53
N GLY A 465 6.84 17.49 24.46
CA GLY A 465 6.25 16.57 25.45
C GLY A 465 5.02 17.22 26.10
N CYS A 466 3.95 16.44 26.26
CA CYS A 466 2.66 16.90 26.80
C CYS A 466 1.78 17.75 25.86
N THR A 467 2.15 17.94 24.58
CA THR A 467 1.24 18.57 23.61
C THR A 467 0.19 17.55 23.17
N GLN A 468 -1.10 17.87 23.26
CA GLN A 468 -2.13 17.02 22.66
C GLN A 468 -1.88 16.93 21.16
N ILE A 469 -1.90 15.72 20.60
CA ILE A 469 -1.90 15.57 19.14
C ILE A 469 -3.22 16.16 18.64
N GLY A 470 -3.16 17.41 18.18
CA GLY A 470 -4.28 18.14 17.63
C GLY A 470 -4.70 17.55 16.29
N THR A 471 -5.98 17.76 15.94
CA THR A 471 -6.59 17.42 14.66
C THR A 471 -6.14 18.38 13.55
N SER A 472 -4.84 18.45 13.27
CA SER A 472 -4.24 19.42 12.35
C SER A 472 -3.56 18.71 11.19
N LEU A 473 -4.37 18.46 10.16
CA LEU A 473 -4.11 18.53 8.71
C LEU A 473 -5.29 17.81 8.02
N THR A 474 -6.41 18.53 7.85
CA THR A 474 -7.43 18.18 6.83
C THR A 474 -7.19 18.99 5.58
#